data_AF-A0A933RI34-F1
#
_entry.id   AF-A0A933RI34-F1
#
_cell.length_a   1.000
_cell.length_b   1.000
_cell.length_c   1.000
_cell.angle_alpha   90.00
_cell.angle_beta   90.00
_cell.angle_gamma   90.00
#
_symmetry.space_group_name_H-M   'P 1'
#
loop_
_entity.id
_entity.type
_entity.pdbx_description
1 polymer ?
#
loop_
_entity_poly.entity_id
_entity_poly.type
_entity_poly.pdbx_seq_one_letter_code
_entity_poly.pdbx_strand_id
1 'polypeptide(L)'
;MPPEDRVVPRFAAEPPQELLPYGRWAERLREEFLAACLRLEGDLGDPGDLVFHPDRTWSGRTYVPVTCRTSTGLELYGLVSYAPALEEGEDPTHFAATADWTEETVDENPDWTIDLCDEVIDTWRGELGKEAAMTVVWGTPVVDGAMVATAELGGLTVDQCAVTERRFTLVAPDDYRGDTLEIALFDGRGRELARESLYDEDDEDDEGADGTA
;
A
#
# COMPACT_ATOMS: atom_id res chain seq x y z
N MET A 1 -19.23 -6.25 -25.79
CA MET A 1 -17.96 -5.88 -25.16
C MET A 1 -16.86 -6.18 -26.15
N PRO A 2 -16.07 -5.18 -26.57
CA PRO A 2 -14.82 -5.45 -27.26
C PRO A 2 -13.84 -6.21 -26.33
N PRO A 3 -12.86 -6.93 -26.88
CA PRO A 3 -11.77 -7.49 -26.08
C PRO A 3 -11.03 -6.40 -25.30
N GLU A 4 -10.59 -6.74 -24.09
CA GLU A 4 -9.72 -5.89 -23.28
C GLU A 4 -8.28 -6.03 -23.77
N ASP A 5 -7.55 -4.92 -23.86
CA ASP A 5 -6.16 -4.91 -24.33
C ASP A 5 -5.19 -5.33 -23.21
N ARG A 6 -5.55 -4.99 -21.96
CA ARG A 6 -4.80 -5.32 -20.75
C ARG A 6 -5.52 -6.38 -19.94
N VAL A 7 -5.05 -7.61 -20.09
CA VAL A 7 -5.50 -8.70 -19.22
C VAL A 7 -4.67 -8.62 -17.95
N VAL A 8 -5.21 -8.00 -16.90
CA VAL A 8 -4.65 -7.97 -15.55
C VAL A 8 -5.73 -8.33 -14.53
N PRO A 9 -5.37 -8.87 -13.34
CA PRO A 9 -6.32 -9.06 -12.26
C PRO A 9 -6.95 -7.72 -11.88
N ARG A 10 -8.27 -7.72 -11.71
CA ARG A 10 -9.03 -6.57 -11.21
C ARG A 10 -9.82 -6.99 -9.98
N PHE A 11 -9.77 -6.17 -8.93
CA PHE A 11 -10.41 -6.39 -7.65
C PHE A 11 -10.02 -7.75 -7.05
N ALA A 12 -8.72 -8.03 -7.12
CA ALA A 12 -8.18 -9.35 -6.89
C ALA A 12 -8.11 -9.69 -5.40
N ALA A 13 -7.84 -8.68 -4.56
CA ALA A 13 -7.84 -8.83 -3.11
C ALA A 13 -9.24 -8.76 -2.51
N GLU A 14 -9.45 -9.60 -1.51
CA GLU A 14 -10.63 -9.55 -0.66
C GLU A 14 -10.69 -8.21 0.08
N PRO A 15 -11.90 -7.67 0.32
CA PRO A 15 -12.06 -6.47 1.12
C PRO A 15 -11.63 -6.73 2.58
N PRO A 16 -11.44 -5.67 3.39
CA PRO A 16 -11.19 -5.82 4.82
C PRO A 16 -12.24 -6.73 5.47
N GLN A 17 -11.78 -7.72 6.23
CA GLN A 17 -12.68 -8.65 6.94
C GLN A 17 -12.97 -8.17 8.36
N GLU A 18 -12.10 -7.33 8.93
CA GLU A 18 -12.23 -6.81 10.28
C GLU A 18 -12.29 -5.27 10.30
N LEU A 19 -12.63 -4.73 11.47
CA LEU A 19 -12.40 -3.32 11.73
C LEU A 19 -10.89 -3.06 11.91
N LEU A 20 -10.50 -1.78 11.93
CA LEU A 20 -9.14 -1.41 12.28
C LEU A 20 -8.68 -2.09 13.58
N PRO A 21 -7.44 -2.58 13.66
CA PRO A 21 -6.96 -3.34 14.81
C PRO A 21 -7.18 -2.61 16.15
N TYR A 22 -7.66 -3.33 17.15
CA TYR A 22 -7.86 -2.82 18.51
C TYR A 22 -7.60 -3.88 19.59
N GLY A 23 -7.42 -3.43 20.84
CA GLY A 23 -7.23 -4.29 22.01
C GLY A 23 -6.09 -5.30 21.82
N ARG A 24 -6.29 -6.55 22.24
CA ARG A 24 -5.29 -7.63 22.15
C ARG A 24 -4.82 -7.91 20.72
N TRP A 25 -5.67 -7.64 19.74
CA TRP A 25 -5.29 -7.84 18.35
C TRP A 25 -4.28 -6.80 17.88
N ALA A 26 -4.54 -5.51 18.18
CA ALA A 26 -3.57 -4.45 17.93
C ALA A 26 -2.25 -4.65 18.69
N GLU A 27 -2.30 -5.17 19.94
CA GLU A 27 -1.10 -5.51 20.71
C GLU A 27 -0.26 -6.57 20.00
N ARG A 28 -0.90 -7.63 19.49
CA ARG A 28 -0.22 -8.69 18.75
C ARG A 28 0.45 -8.18 17.47
N LEU A 29 -0.26 -7.40 16.67
CA LEU A 29 0.30 -6.81 15.45
C LEU A 29 1.44 -5.83 15.76
N ARG A 30 1.30 -5.04 16.84
CA ARG A 30 2.35 -4.13 17.32
C ARG A 30 3.63 -4.89 17.68
N GLU A 31 3.52 -6.00 18.39
CA GLU A 31 4.69 -6.83 18.74
C GLU A 31 5.44 -7.30 17.48
N GLU A 32 4.72 -7.79 16.48
CA GLU A 32 5.31 -8.27 15.23
C GLU A 32 5.98 -7.14 14.44
N PHE A 33 5.32 -5.99 14.30
CA PHE A 33 5.89 -4.83 13.60
C PHE A 33 7.12 -4.26 14.32
N LEU A 34 7.04 -4.03 15.63
CA LEU A 34 8.19 -3.51 16.39
C LEU A 34 9.37 -4.49 16.38
N ALA A 35 9.11 -5.80 16.37
CA ALA A 35 10.17 -6.78 16.16
C ALA A 35 10.82 -6.69 14.78
N ALA A 36 10.11 -6.21 13.75
CA ALA A 36 10.66 -5.87 12.45
C ALA A 36 11.49 -4.58 12.49
N CYS A 37 10.98 -3.51 13.11
CA CYS A 37 11.72 -2.26 13.28
C CYS A 37 13.07 -2.46 13.99
N LEU A 38 13.15 -3.37 14.97
CA LEU A 38 14.41 -3.68 15.68
C LEU A 38 15.51 -4.27 14.80
N ARG A 39 15.19 -4.71 13.57
CA ARG A 39 16.18 -5.22 12.60
C ARG A 39 16.72 -4.12 11.69
N LEU A 40 16.13 -2.92 11.73
CA LEU A 40 16.61 -1.78 10.96
C LEU A 40 17.93 -1.26 11.54
N GLU A 41 18.79 -0.78 10.66
CA GLU A 41 20.06 -0.16 11.04
C GLU A 41 19.89 1.37 11.15
N GLY A 42 20.61 2.00 12.07
CA GLY A 42 20.59 3.46 12.25
C GLY A 42 20.12 3.92 13.62
N ASP A 43 20.24 5.23 13.88
CA ASP A 43 19.69 5.88 15.07
C ASP A 43 18.31 6.44 14.74
N LEU A 44 17.31 5.55 14.73
CA LEU A 44 15.94 5.90 14.33
C LEU A 44 15.12 6.52 15.47
N GLY A 45 15.64 6.52 16.70
CA GLY A 45 14.89 6.92 17.89
C GLY A 45 13.86 5.89 18.36
N ASP A 46 12.95 6.34 19.21
CA ASP A 46 11.90 5.52 19.81
C ASP A 46 10.62 5.57 18.95
N PRO A 47 10.02 4.42 18.59
CA PRO A 47 8.74 4.37 17.90
C PRO A 47 7.61 4.99 18.74
N GLY A 48 6.78 5.83 18.12
CA GLY A 48 5.61 6.45 18.73
C GLY A 48 4.35 5.58 18.66
N ASP A 49 3.20 6.25 18.55
CA ASP A 49 1.91 5.57 18.40
C ASP A 49 1.78 4.96 17.01
N LEU A 50 1.51 3.65 16.96
CA LEU A 50 1.28 2.93 15.72
C LEU A 50 -0.11 3.23 15.17
N VAL A 51 -0.15 3.53 13.88
CA VAL A 51 -1.35 3.78 13.09
C VAL A 51 -1.52 2.63 12.10
N PHE A 52 -2.48 1.75 12.37
CA PHE A 52 -2.81 0.65 11.47
C PHE A 52 -3.75 1.12 10.35
N HIS A 53 -3.58 0.56 9.15
CA HIS A 53 -4.48 0.74 8.01
C HIS A 53 -5.44 -0.46 7.89
N PRO A 54 -6.55 -0.32 7.13
CA PRO A 54 -7.46 -1.45 6.89
C PRO A 54 -6.73 -2.66 6.32
N ASP A 55 -7.13 -3.86 6.70
CA ASP A 55 -6.53 -5.08 6.17
C ASP A 55 -6.97 -5.36 4.74
N ARG A 56 -6.14 -6.08 3.97
CA ARG A 56 -6.54 -6.68 2.69
C ARG A 56 -5.99 -8.10 2.60
N THR A 57 -6.74 -9.00 1.98
CA THR A 57 -6.31 -10.39 1.81
C THR A 57 -6.09 -10.72 0.34
N TRP A 58 -4.91 -11.26 0.04
CA TRP A 58 -4.53 -11.73 -1.28
C TRP A 58 -3.80 -13.06 -1.17
N SER A 59 -4.09 -14.00 -2.08
CA SER A 59 -3.40 -15.31 -2.15
C SER A 59 -3.39 -16.08 -0.81
N GLY A 60 -4.48 -16.00 -0.04
CA GLY A 60 -4.63 -16.68 1.25
C GLY A 60 -3.86 -16.05 2.40
N ARG A 61 -3.39 -14.80 2.25
CA ARG A 61 -2.65 -14.07 3.28
C ARG A 61 -3.25 -12.68 3.48
N THR A 62 -3.42 -12.29 4.73
CA THR A 62 -3.91 -10.96 5.11
C THR A 62 -2.73 -10.05 5.39
N TYR A 63 -2.81 -8.81 4.92
CA TYR A 63 -1.81 -7.76 5.05
C TYR A 63 -2.44 -6.58 5.78
N VAL A 64 -1.79 -6.15 6.86
CA VAL A 64 -2.19 -5.01 7.70
C VAL A 64 -1.05 -4.00 7.69
N PRO A 65 -1.16 -2.93 6.92
CA PRO A 65 -0.16 -1.88 6.91
C PRO A 65 -0.15 -1.09 8.20
N VAL A 66 1.00 -0.54 8.53
CA VAL A 66 1.22 0.23 9.75
C VAL A 66 2.28 1.30 9.53
N THR A 67 2.04 2.47 10.10
CA THR A 67 3.03 3.55 10.18
C THR A 67 3.16 4.05 11.62
N CYS A 68 4.30 4.64 11.96
CA CYS A 68 4.45 5.46 13.17
C CYS A 68 5.58 6.48 13.06
N ARG A 69 5.38 7.66 13.66
CA ARG A 69 6.45 8.64 13.84
C ARG A 69 7.40 8.21 14.96
N THR A 70 8.68 8.48 14.78
CA THR A 70 9.72 8.23 15.79
C THR A 70 10.04 9.48 16.60
N SER A 71 10.75 9.33 17.72
CA SER A 71 11.20 10.47 18.54
C SER A 71 12.25 11.36 17.85
N THR A 72 12.85 10.92 16.74
CA THR A 72 13.79 11.70 15.92
C THR A 72 13.12 12.44 14.77
N GLY A 73 11.82 12.23 14.55
CA GLY A 73 11.07 12.86 13.45
C GLY A 73 11.04 12.03 12.16
N LEU A 74 11.64 10.84 12.14
CA LEU A 74 11.50 9.88 11.04
C LEU A 74 10.12 9.21 11.09
N GLU A 75 9.70 8.63 9.98
CA GLU A 75 8.57 7.72 9.92
C GLU A 75 9.03 6.27 9.72
N LEU A 76 8.49 5.36 10.52
CA LEU A 76 8.57 3.92 10.31
C LEU A 76 7.30 3.46 9.61
N TYR A 77 7.43 2.62 8.59
CA TYR A 77 6.30 2.05 7.86
C TYR A 77 6.55 0.58 7.50
N GLY A 78 5.50 -0.16 7.20
CA GLY A 78 5.60 -1.53 6.69
C GLY A 78 4.31 -2.33 6.85
N LEU A 79 4.42 -3.65 6.74
CA LEU A 79 3.28 -4.56 6.77
C LEU A 79 3.45 -5.60 7.90
N VAL A 80 2.36 -5.88 8.61
CA VAL A 80 2.20 -7.14 9.35
C VAL A 80 1.27 -8.03 8.57
N SER A 81 1.63 -9.30 8.41
CA SER A 81 0.86 -10.19 7.55
C SER A 81 0.82 -11.61 8.09
N TYR A 82 -0.29 -12.31 7.85
CA TYR A 82 -0.60 -13.59 8.49
C TYR A 82 -1.54 -14.44 7.64
N ALA A 83 -1.54 -15.75 7.89
CA ALA A 83 -2.59 -16.64 7.37
C ALA A 83 -3.84 -16.48 8.25
N PRO A 84 -5.00 -16.07 7.68
CA PRO A 84 -6.22 -15.88 8.44
C PRO A 84 -6.76 -17.23 8.97
N ALA A 85 -7.54 -17.17 10.04
CA ALA A 85 -8.31 -18.32 10.52
C ALA A 85 -9.36 -18.70 9.47
N LEU A 86 -9.41 -19.97 9.08
CA LEU A 86 -10.38 -20.46 8.08
C LEU A 86 -11.65 -21.01 8.73
N GLU A 87 -11.57 -21.40 10.00
CA GLU A 87 -12.67 -21.94 10.78
C GLU A 87 -12.94 -21.11 12.05
N GLU A 88 -14.20 -21.10 12.49
CA GLU A 88 -14.60 -20.37 13.70
C GLU A 88 -13.90 -20.94 14.95
N GLY A 89 -13.21 -20.08 15.68
CA GLY A 89 -12.48 -20.44 16.90
C GLY A 89 -11.02 -20.82 16.69
N GLU A 90 -10.52 -20.79 15.45
CA GLU A 90 -9.08 -20.80 15.17
C GLU A 90 -8.46 -19.42 15.31
N ASP A 91 -7.18 -19.38 15.67
CA ASP A 91 -6.39 -18.15 15.72
C ASP A 91 -5.60 -17.97 14.40
N PRO A 92 -5.37 -16.73 13.94
CA PRO A 92 -4.47 -16.46 12.83
C PRO A 92 -3.05 -17.00 13.11
N THR A 93 -2.35 -17.41 12.04
CA THR A 93 -1.02 -18.02 12.15
C THR A 93 -0.04 -17.46 11.11
N HIS A 94 1.21 -17.92 11.12
CA HIS A 94 2.23 -17.55 10.11
C HIS A 94 2.45 -16.04 9.98
N PHE A 95 2.53 -15.36 11.13
CA PHE A 95 2.90 -13.96 11.19
C PHE A 95 4.27 -13.73 10.58
N ALA A 96 4.37 -12.71 9.74
CA ALA A 96 5.61 -12.08 9.36
C ALA A 96 5.38 -10.58 9.29
N ALA A 97 6.44 -9.81 9.50
CA ALA A 97 6.40 -8.37 9.41
C ALA A 97 7.63 -7.82 8.69
N THR A 98 7.39 -6.84 7.85
CA THR A 98 8.36 -5.97 7.20
C THR A 98 8.32 -4.60 7.87
N ALA A 99 9.44 -3.89 7.80
CA ALA A 99 9.54 -2.52 8.25
C ALA A 99 10.63 -1.84 7.43
N ASP A 100 10.45 -0.56 7.16
CA ASP A 100 11.47 0.36 6.69
C ASP A 100 11.22 1.76 7.30
N TRP A 101 12.04 2.74 6.96
CA TRP A 101 11.92 4.11 7.43
C TRP A 101 12.13 5.14 6.32
N THR A 102 11.59 6.34 6.54
CA THR A 102 11.76 7.47 5.63
C THR A 102 11.84 8.80 6.39
N GLU A 103 12.50 9.77 5.77
CA GLU A 103 12.48 11.20 6.13
C GLU A 103 11.33 11.93 5.42
N GLU A 104 10.88 11.41 4.28
CA GLU A 104 9.83 11.98 3.44
C GLU A 104 8.47 11.80 4.10
N THR A 105 7.89 12.90 4.57
CA THR A 105 6.60 12.90 5.27
C THR A 105 5.75 14.06 4.81
N VAL A 106 4.44 14.00 5.07
CA VAL A 106 3.51 15.10 4.75
C VAL A 106 3.95 16.46 5.32
N ASP A 107 4.61 16.46 6.49
CA ASP A 107 5.11 17.71 7.10
C ASP A 107 6.27 18.33 6.29
N GLU A 108 7.09 17.49 5.65
CA GLU A 108 8.23 17.91 4.81
C GLU A 108 7.81 18.13 3.34
N ASN A 109 6.69 17.53 2.91
CA ASN A 109 6.15 17.60 1.54
C ASN A 109 4.72 18.17 1.53
N PRO A 110 4.57 19.51 1.67
CA PRO A 110 3.27 20.17 1.86
C PRO A 110 2.39 20.22 0.60
N ASP A 111 2.95 19.88 -0.56
CA ASP A 111 2.26 19.80 -1.85
C ASP A 111 1.62 18.44 -2.10
N TRP A 112 2.00 17.39 -1.34
CA TRP A 112 1.37 16.08 -1.41
C TRP A 112 -0.12 16.15 -1.11
N THR A 113 -0.90 15.45 -1.93
CA THR A 113 -2.35 15.33 -1.72
C THR A 113 -2.76 14.00 -1.10
N ILE A 114 -1.87 13.00 -1.20
CA ILE A 114 -2.00 11.68 -0.60
C ILE A 114 -0.63 11.28 -0.02
N ASP A 115 -0.62 10.86 1.23
CA ASP A 115 0.54 10.22 1.86
C ASP A 115 0.52 8.74 1.53
N LEU A 116 1.45 8.27 0.70
CA LEU A 116 1.45 6.93 0.12
C LEU A 116 2.66 6.12 0.59
N CYS A 117 2.42 4.84 0.79
CA CYS A 117 3.46 3.83 0.94
C CYS A 117 3.03 2.58 0.18
N ASP A 118 4.00 1.78 -0.23
CA ASP A 118 3.76 0.53 -0.93
C ASP A 118 4.75 -0.57 -0.54
N GLU A 119 4.39 -1.81 -0.85
CA GLU A 119 5.27 -2.96 -0.73
C GLU A 119 4.85 -4.05 -1.71
N VAL A 120 5.81 -4.57 -2.48
CA VAL A 120 5.62 -5.73 -3.36
C VAL A 120 5.50 -7.01 -2.53
N ILE A 121 4.36 -7.70 -2.66
CA ILE A 121 4.04 -8.90 -1.87
C ILE A 121 4.05 -10.21 -2.66
N ASP A 122 3.94 -10.15 -3.99
CA ASP A 122 3.98 -11.32 -4.87
C ASP A 122 4.20 -10.90 -6.34
N THR A 123 4.15 -11.85 -7.27
CA THR A 123 4.23 -11.61 -8.70
C THR A 123 3.07 -12.28 -9.42
N TRP A 124 2.37 -11.53 -10.28
CA TRP A 124 1.37 -12.08 -11.18
C TRP A 124 1.95 -12.30 -12.58
N ARG A 125 1.64 -13.45 -13.20
CA ARG A 125 2.14 -13.81 -14.53
C ARG A 125 1.11 -13.49 -15.61
N GLY A 126 1.48 -12.58 -16.49
CA GLY A 126 0.76 -12.22 -17.70
C GLY A 126 1.17 -13.02 -18.93
N GLU A 127 0.68 -12.59 -20.08
CA GLU A 127 0.99 -13.24 -21.35
C GLU A 127 2.43 -13.01 -21.81
N LEU A 128 2.91 -13.90 -22.70
CA LEU A 128 4.24 -13.79 -23.32
C LEU A 128 5.40 -13.66 -22.33
N GLY A 129 5.22 -14.16 -21.10
CA GLY A 129 6.23 -14.08 -20.03
C GLY A 129 6.33 -12.70 -19.39
N LYS A 130 5.36 -11.79 -19.62
CA LYS A 130 5.23 -10.57 -18.85
C LYS A 130 4.79 -10.89 -17.43
N GLU A 131 5.25 -10.09 -16.48
CA GLU A 131 4.93 -10.22 -15.07
C GLU A 131 4.53 -8.84 -14.55
N ALA A 132 3.64 -8.81 -13.57
CA ALA A 132 3.27 -7.62 -12.81
C ALA A 132 3.67 -7.85 -11.35
N ALA A 133 4.19 -6.83 -10.68
CA ALA A 133 4.38 -6.86 -9.25
C ALA A 133 3.00 -6.79 -8.57
N MET A 134 2.67 -7.73 -7.70
CA MET A 134 1.47 -7.58 -6.86
C MET A 134 1.89 -6.76 -5.65
N THR A 135 1.32 -5.57 -5.53
CA THR A 135 1.75 -4.55 -4.58
C THR A 135 0.60 -4.23 -3.62
N VAL A 136 0.92 -4.17 -2.32
CA VAL A 136 0.04 -3.56 -1.32
C VAL A 136 0.35 -2.07 -1.32
N VAL A 137 -0.66 -1.24 -1.52
CA VAL A 137 -0.54 0.23 -1.44
C VAL A 137 -1.43 0.71 -0.33
N TRP A 138 -0.92 1.54 0.57
CA TRP A 138 -1.71 2.13 1.63
C TRP A 138 -1.40 3.61 1.75
N GLY A 139 -2.35 4.34 2.31
CA GLY A 139 -2.15 5.76 2.47
C GLY A 139 -3.16 6.47 3.33
N THR A 140 -2.85 7.74 3.55
CA THR A 140 -3.65 8.71 4.30
C THR A 140 -3.96 9.89 3.39
N PRO A 141 -5.24 10.17 3.07
CA PRO A 141 -5.61 11.38 2.36
C PRO A 141 -5.16 12.63 3.12
N VAL A 142 -4.43 13.53 2.47
CA VAL A 142 -4.12 14.87 2.98
C VAL A 142 -5.32 15.80 2.73
N VAL A 143 -5.98 15.62 1.59
CA VAL A 143 -7.24 16.31 1.25
C VAL A 143 -8.44 15.82 2.05
N ASP A 144 -9.40 16.71 2.29
CA ASP A 144 -10.64 16.41 3.00
C ASP A 144 -11.71 15.77 2.11
N GLY A 145 -12.58 14.95 2.70
CA GLY A 145 -13.79 14.43 2.06
C GLY A 145 -13.59 13.22 1.16
N ALA A 146 -12.38 12.65 1.10
CA ALA A 146 -12.09 11.39 0.44
C ALA A 146 -12.87 10.24 1.08
N MET A 147 -13.59 9.48 0.26
CA MET A 147 -14.46 8.39 0.67
C MET A 147 -14.17 7.08 -0.04
N VAL A 148 -13.58 7.13 -1.24
CA VAL A 148 -13.14 5.97 -2.01
C VAL A 148 -11.71 6.22 -2.49
N ALA A 149 -10.87 5.19 -2.40
CA ALA A 149 -9.56 5.15 -3.04
C ALA A 149 -9.59 4.10 -4.15
N THR A 150 -8.90 4.38 -5.26
CA THR A 150 -8.74 3.46 -6.39
C THR A 150 -7.28 3.30 -6.75
N ALA A 151 -6.89 2.08 -7.11
CA ALA A 151 -5.65 1.82 -7.83
C ALA A 151 -5.96 1.71 -9.32
N GLU A 152 -5.27 2.46 -10.15
CA GLU A 152 -5.45 2.51 -11.60
C GLU A 152 -4.15 2.16 -12.33
N LEU A 153 -4.23 1.26 -13.31
CA LEU A 153 -3.08 0.82 -14.11
C LEU A 153 -3.40 1.01 -15.59
N GLY A 154 -2.67 1.89 -16.28
CA GLY A 154 -2.92 2.18 -17.70
C GLY A 154 -4.35 2.66 -17.97
N GLY A 155 -4.92 3.47 -17.06
CA GLY A 155 -6.30 3.96 -17.13
C GLY A 155 -7.39 2.96 -16.76
N LEU A 156 -7.03 1.78 -16.23
CA LEU A 156 -7.97 0.78 -15.74
C LEU A 156 -7.97 0.73 -14.22
N THR A 157 -9.13 0.92 -13.59
CA THR A 157 -9.30 0.65 -12.16
C THR A 157 -9.10 -0.84 -11.88
N VAL A 158 -7.99 -1.19 -11.21
CA VAL A 158 -7.57 -2.55 -10.88
C VAL A 158 -7.85 -2.91 -9.43
N ASP A 159 -8.02 -1.94 -8.53
CA ASP A 159 -8.56 -2.18 -7.19
C ASP A 159 -9.28 -0.93 -6.67
N GLN A 160 -10.15 -1.11 -5.67
CA GLN A 160 -10.81 0.00 -4.98
C GLN A 160 -11.22 -0.38 -3.56
N CYS A 161 -11.26 0.60 -2.67
CA CYS A 161 -11.82 0.42 -1.34
C CYS A 161 -12.44 1.71 -0.77
N ALA A 162 -13.21 1.58 0.29
CA ALA A 162 -13.66 2.73 1.06
C ALA A 162 -12.50 3.29 1.90
N VAL A 163 -12.43 4.61 2.01
CA VAL A 163 -11.55 5.29 2.98
C VAL A 163 -12.21 5.25 4.35
N THR A 164 -11.52 4.66 5.33
CA THR A 164 -12.01 4.48 6.71
C THR A 164 -11.09 5.19 7.67
N GLU A 165 -11.63 6.11 8.48
CA GLU A 165 -10.84 6.93 9.42
C GLU A 165 -9.58 7.55 8.76
N ARG A 166 -9.79 8.16 7.57
CA ARG A 166 -8.74 8.74 6.71
C ARG A 166 -7.62 7.77 6.32
N ARG A 167 -7.88 6.47 6.22
CA ARG A 167 -6.90 5.47 5.81
C ARG A 167 -7.51 4.53 4.78
N PHE A 168 -6.67 4.03 3.89
CA PHE A 168 -7.05 3.00 2.92
C PHE A 168 -5.89 2.04 2.68
N THR A 169 -6.24 0.87 2.11
CA THR A 169 -5.30 -0.16 1.66
C THR A 169 -5.86 -0.82 0.40
N LEU A 170 -5.04 -0.87 -0.64
CA LEU A 170 -5.29 -1.44 -1.94
C LEU A 170 -4.29 -2.58 -2.19
N VAL A 171 -4.68 -3.54 -3.02
CA VAL A 171 -3.77 -4.57 -3.53
C VAL A 171 -3.99 -4.72 -5.01
N ALA A 172 -2.98 -4.38 -5.79
CA ALA A 172 -3.10 -4.23 -7.23
C ALA A 172 -1.83 -4.71 -7.95
N PRO A 173 -1.97 -5.15 -9.22
CA PRO A 173 -0.82 -5.32 -10.10
C PRO A 173 -0.19 -3.94 -10.42
N ASP A 174 1.13 -3.88 -10.41
CA ASP A 174 1.95 -2.71 -10.75
C ASP A 174 3.06 -3.12 -11.74
N ASP A 175 3.72 -2.13 -12.34
CA ASP A 175 4.80 -2.25 -13.32
C ASP A 175 4.49 -3.31 -14.40
N TYR A 176 3.35 -3.12 -15.08
CA TYR A 176 2.90 -4.05 -16.11
C TYR A 176 2.89 -3.39 -17.47
N ARG A 177 3.74 -3.92 -18.38
CA ARG A 177 3.88 -3.42 -19.75
C ARG A 177 4.28 -1.93 -19.82
N GLY A 178 5.00 -1.43 -18.80
CA GLY A 178 5.47 -0.05 -18.72
C GLY A 178 4.44 0.94 -18.15
N ASP A 179 3.28 0.47 -17.71
CA ASP A 179 2.35 1.28 -16.91
C ASP A 179 2.67 1.05 -15.42
N THR A 180 2.68 2.13 -14.65
CA THR A 180 2.77 2.12 -13.17
C THR A 180 1.42 2.46 -12.54
N LEU A 181 1.26 2.15 -11.26
CA LEU A 181 0.05 2.44 -10.50
C LEU A 181 -0.10 3.94 -10.20
N GLU A 182 -1.31 4.44 -10.50
CA GLU A 182 -1.81 5.70 -10.00
C GLU A 182 -2.88 5.46 -8.93
N ILE A 183 -2.83 6.23 -7.85
CA ILE A 183 -3.82 6.21 -6.78
C ILE A 183 -4.68 7.46 -6.86
N ALA A 184 -5.99 7.28 -6.96
CA ALA A 184 -6.95 8.39 -6.99
C ALA A 184 -7.95 8.31 -5.84
N LEU A 185 -8.30 9.49 -5.31
CA LEU A 185 -9.28 9.65 -4.24
C LEU A 185 -10.55 10.32 -4.76
N PHE A 186 -11.70 9.78 -4.34
CA PHE A 186 -13.02 10.28 -4.75
C PHE A 186 -13.89 10.62 -3.55
N ASP A 187 -14.73 11.64 -3.71
CA ASP A 187 -15.78 11.96 -2.76
C ASP A 187 -17.00 11.01 -2.88
N GLY A 188 -17.96 11.14 -1.96
CA GLY A 188 -19.18 10.32 -1.97
C GLY A 188 -20.12 10.54 -3.17
N ARG A 189 -19.79 11.47 -4.09
CA ARG A 189 -20.50 11.70 -5.35
C ARG A 189 -19.72 11.20 -6.56
N GLY A 190 -18.55 10.59 -6.36
CA GLY A 190 -17.67 10.11 -7.42
C GLY A 190 -16.88 11.23 -8.12
N ARG A 191 -16.68 12.39 -7.47
CA ARG A 191 -15.77 13.42 -7.98
C ARG A 191 -14.36 13.12 -7.49
N GLU A 192 -13.39 13.13 -8.41
CA GLU A 192 -11.97 13.04 -8.06
C GLU A 192 -11.56 14.25 -7.22
N LEU A 193 -10.79 13.99 -6.17
CA LEU A 193 -10.28 14.99 -5.22
C LEU A 193 -8.76 15.12 -5.28
N ALA A 194 -8.07 14.02 -5.57
CA ALA A 194 -6.62 13.91 -5.60
C ALA A 194 -6.22 12.70 -6.45
N ARG A 195 -5.02 12.76 -7.03
CA ARG A 195 -4.36 11.69 -7.76
C ARG A 195 -2.86 11.82 -7.54
N GLU A 196 -2.20 10.72 -7.22
CA GLU A 196 -0.75 10.63 -7.08
C GLU A 196 -0.26 9.34 -7.74
N SER A 197 0.95 9.37 -8.29
CA SER A 197 1.68 8.17 -8.75
C SER A 197 2.48 7.58 -7.57
N LEU A 198 2.77 6.29 -7.59
CA LEU A 198 3.72 5.70 -6.63
C LEU A 198 5.17 6.12 -6.87
N TYR A 199 5.47 6.52 -8.11
CA TYR A 199 6.80 6.90 -8.55
C TYR A 199 6.77 8.35 -9.02
N ASP A 200 7.77 9.13 -8.61
CA ASP A 200 7.93 10.50 -9.10
C ASP A 200 8.29 10.48 -10.59
N GLU A 201 7.78 11.46 -11.35
CA GLU A 201 8.06 11.60 -12.80
C GLU A 201 9.56 11.84 -13.10
N ASP A 202 10.40 12.08 -12.09
CA ASP A 202 11.83 12.37 -12.22
C ASP A 202 12.70 11.14 -12.56
N ASP A 203 12.15 9.92 -12.56
CA ASP A 203 12.85 8.69 -12.95
C ASP A 203 12.83 8.40 -14.47
N GLU A 204 12.15 9.22 -15.30
CA GLU A 204 12.07 9.01 -16.76
C GLU A 204 13.26 9.57 -17.57
N ASP A 205 14.28 10.18 -16.93
CA ASP A 205 15.34 10.93 -17.62
C ASP A 205 16.73 10.23 -17.68
N ASP A 206 16.81 8.88 -17.81
CA ASP A 206 18.09 8.20 -18.11
C ASP A 206 18.04 7.10 -19.20
N GLU A 207 17.19 7.26 -20.22
CA GLU A 207 17.35 6.54 -21.50
C GLU A 207 17.33 7.50 -22.70
N GLY A 208 18.37 8.33 -22.83
CA GLY A 208 18.33 9.37 -23.86
C GLY A 208 19.62 10.08 -24.30
N ALA A 209 20.83 9.56 -24.06
CA ALA A 209 22.03 10.15 -24.68
C ALA A 209 23.23 9.20 -24.82
N ASP A 210 23.15 8.21 -25.73
CA ASP A 210 24.36 7.84 -26.48
C ASP A 210 24.11 7.90 -27.98
N GLY A 211 24.02 9.15 -28.45
CA GLY A 211 24.19 9.52 -29.83
C GLY A 211 25.63 9.97 -30.09
N THR A 212 26.40 9.08 -30.71
CA THR A 212 27.59 9.31 -31.58
C THR A 212 28.90 9.84 -31.00
N ALA A 213 29.94 9.00 -31.13
CA ALA A 213 31.12 9.29 -31.97
C ALA A 213 31.70 8.02 -32.60
#